data_AF-A0A3M9ZWA6-F1
#
_entry.id   AF-A0A3M9ZWA6-F1
#
_cell.length_a   1.000
_cell.length_b   1.000
_cell.length_c   1.000
_cell.angle_alpha   90.00
_cell.angle_beta   90.00
_cell.angle_gamma   90.00
#
_symmetry.space_group_name_H-M   'P 1'
#
loop_
_entity.id
_entity.type
_entity.pdbx_description
1 polymer ?
#
loop_
_entity_poly.entity_id
_entity_poly.type
_entity_poly.pdbx_seq_one_letter_code
_entity_poly.pdbx_strand_id
1 'polypeptide(L)'
;MVTEDEIRHVSGLMRIKIDDYKEYIDKVNAMIAYFDILDSAGVESEEVSFHEMSVSDLRKDSHIPFDGSLIDQLKHYKGAYVRAPKMSR
;
A
#
# COMPACT_ATOMS: atom_id res chain seq x y z
N MET A 1 -18.34 10.76 -9.50
CA MET A 1 -18.62 9.47 -10.16
C MET A 1 -17.32 8.98 -10.73
N VAL A 2 -16.91 7.76 -10.37
CA VAL A 2 -15.61 7.21 -10.77
C VAL A 2 -15.60 6.90 -12.27
N THR A 3 -14.50 7.26 -12.91
CA THR A 3 -14.22 7.05 -14.34
C THR A 3 -13.24 5.90 -14.56
N GLU A 4 -13.21 5.36 -15.79
CA GLU A 4 -12.25 4.32 -16.16
C GLU A 4 -10.80 4.79 -16.01
N ASP A 5 -10.51 6.06 -16.33
CA ASP A 5 -9.17 6.63 -16.23
C ASP A 5 -8.70 6.75 -14.77
N GLU A 6 -9.59 7.04 -13.83
CA GLU A 6 -9.27 7.05 -12.39
C GLU A 6 -8.92 5.64 -11.89
N ILE A 7 -9.67 4.61 -12.31
CA ILE A 7 -9.37 3.22 -11.95
C ILE A 7 -8.03 2.80 -12.55
N ARG A 8 -7.77 3.15 -13.81
CA ARG A 8 -6.46 2.91 -14.46
C ARG A 8 -5.33 3.61 -13.70
N HIS A 9 -5.55 4.84 -13.26
CA HIS A 9 -4.57 5.61 -12.51
C HIS A 9 -4.24 4.96 -11.16
N VAL A 10 -5.26 4.68 -10.34
CA VAL A 10 -5.09 4.11 -9.01
C VAL A 10 -4.50 2.70 -9.07
N SER A 11 -4.98 1.85 -9.98
CA SER A 11 -4.41 0.51 -10.17
C SER A 11 -2.94 0.55 -10.59
N GLY A 12 -2.56 1.54 -11.41
CA GLY A 12 -1.17 1.82 -11.76
C GLY A 12 -0.30 2.18 -10.55
N LEU A 13 -0.79 3.04 -9.65
CA LEU A 13 -0.11 3.38 -8.40
C LEU A 13 0.10 2.14 -7.51
N MET A 14 -0.88 1.24 -7.48
CA MET A 14 -0.84 -0.02 -6.73
C MET A 14 -0.05 -1.13 -7.44
N ARG A 15 0.42 -0.89 -8.67
CA ARG A 15 1.08 -1.89 -9.54
C ARG A 15 0.22 -3.13 -9.80
N ILE A 16 -1.10 -2.97 -9.86
CA ILE A 16 -2.06 -4.02 -10.19
C ILE A 16 -2.36 -3.94 -11.68
N LYS A 17 -2.17 -5.05 -12.39
CA LYS A 17 -2.62 -5.17 -13.78
C LYS A 17 -4.06 -5.63 -13.79
N ILE A 18 -4.94 -4.83 -14.39
CA ILE A 18 -6.36 -5.12 -14.56
C ILE A 18 -6.62 -5.29 -16.05
N ASP A 19 -7.36 -6.34 -16.41
CA ASP A 19 -7.65 -6.65 -17.82
C ASP A 19 -8.84 -5.83 -18.37
N ASP A 20 -9.89 -5.64 -17.56
CA ASP A 20 -11.02 -4.76 -17.88
C ASP A 20 -11.31 -3.79 -16.72
N TYR A 21 -11.00 -2.51 -16.93
CA TYR A 21 -11.22 -1.46 -15.93
C TYR A 21 -12.71 -1.16 -15.70
N LYS A 22 -13.58 -1.43 -16.68
CA LYS A 22 -15.01 -1.08 -16.60
C LYS A 22 -15.76 -1.89 -15.56
N GLU A 23 -15.35 -3.14 -15.35
CA GLU A 23 -15.94 -4.04 -14.34
C GLU A 23 -15.84 -3.47 -12.91
N TYR A 24 -14.86 -2.60 -12.67
CA TYR A 24 -14.60 -2.05 -11.34
C TYR A 24 -15.31 -0.73 -11.08
N ILE A 25 -15.88 -0.07 -12.10
CA ILE A 25 -16.54 1.24 -11.95
C ILE A 25 -17.69 1.15 -10.95
N ASP A 26 -18.62 0.23 -11.15
CA ASP A 26 -19.80 0.11 -10.28
C ASP A 26 -19.41 -0.35 -8.87
N LYS A 27 -18.43 -1.25 -8.76
CA LYS A 27 -17.95 -1.77 -7.47
C LYS A 27 -17.30 -0.66 -6.64
N VAL A 28 -16.42 0.14 -7.25
CA VAL A 28 -15.75 1.24 -6.57
C VAL A 28 -16.74 2.35 -6.23
N ASN A 29 -17.67 2.68 -7.12
CA ASN A 29 -18.73 3.65 -6.83
C ASN A 29 -19.59 3.21 -5.64
N ALA A 30 -19.95 1.92 -5.56
CA ALA A 30 -20.71 1.39 -4.43
C ALA A 30 -19.93 1.45 -3.11
N MET A 31 -18.62 1.19 -3.15
CA MET A 31 -17.75 1.34 -1.97
C MET A 31 -17.63 2.79 -1.52
N ILE A 32 -17.45 3.73 -2.45
CA ILE A 32 -17.39 5.17 -2.13
C ILE A 32 -18.72 5.64 -1.54
N ALA A 33 -19.84 5.27 -2.15
CA ALA A 33 -21.17 5.62 -1.66
C ALA A 33 -21.44 5.08 -0.24
N TYR A 34 -20.84 3.94 0.12
CA TYR A 34 -20.90 3.44 1.50
C TYR A 34 -20.13 4.35 2.48
N PHE A 35 -19.01 4.95 2.03
CA PHE A 35 -18.23 5.87 2.85
C PHE A 35 -18.89 7.25 3.02
N ASP A 36 -19.86 7.63 2.19
CA ASP A 36 -20.67 8.84 2.40
C ASP A 36 -21.39 8.85 3.77
N ILE A 37 -21.57 7.68 4.40
CA ILE A 37 -22.08 7.58 5.79
C ILE A 37 -21.14 8.30 6.76
N LEU A 38 -19.83 8.27 6.53
CA LEU A 38 -18.83 8.92 7.38
C LEU A 38 -18.91 10.45 7.29
N ASP A 39 -19.33 11.00 6.15
CA ASP A 39 -19.51 12.45 6.00
C ASP A 39 -20.64 12.97 6.91
N SER A 40 -21.62 12.13 7.24
CA SER A 40 -22.70 12.49 8.17
C SER A 40 -22.24 12.59 9.64
N ALA A 41 -21.04 12.10 9.97
CA ALA A 41 -20.53 12.05 11.34
C ALA A 41 -20.03 13.41 11.86
N GLY A 42 -19.88 14.43 11.00
CA GLY A 42 -19.61 15.83 11.44
C GLY A 42 -18.25 16.05 12.12
N VAL A 43 -17.25 15.20 11.82
CA VAL A 43 -15.93 15.17 12.46
C VAL A 43 -14.94 16.23 11.93
N GLU A 44 -15.41 17.25 11.23
CA GLU A 44 -14.58 18.26 10.55
C GLU A 44 -13.69 19.06 11.52
N SER A 45 -14.11 19.17 12.79
CA SER A 45 -13.40 19.90 13.84
C SER A 45 -12.62 19.00 14.80
N GLU A 46 -12.66 17.68 14.61
CA GLU A 46 -11.95 16.74 15.47
C GLU A 46 -10.48 16.62 15.07
N GLU A 47 -9.58 16.61 16.05
CA GLU A 47 -8.17 16.33 15.81
C GLU A 47 -7.97 14.83 15.54
N VAL A 48 -7.23 14.51 14.48
CA VAL A 48 -6.86 13.12 14.18
C VAL A 48 -5.95 12.61 15.28
N SER A 49 -6.38 11.55 15.98
CA SER A 49 -5.54 10.91 16.98
C SER A 49 -4.37 10.19 16.30
N PHE A 50 -3.15 10.68 16.53
CA PHE A 50 -1.95 9.97 16.12
C PHE A 50 -1.48 9.05 17.24
N HIS A 51 -0.80 7.97 16.88
CA HIS A 51 -0.10 7.17 17.87
C HIS A 51 1.11 7.94 18.39
N GLU A 52 1.01 8.45 19.61
CA GLU A 52 2.14 9.07 20.30
C GLU A 52 3.01 7.99 20.95
N MET A 53 4.33 8.09 20.76
CA MET A 53 5.30 7.27 21.48
C MET A 53 6.23 8.16 22.29
N SER A 54 6.54 7.74 23.51
CA SER A 54 7.56 8.43 24.29
C SER A 54 8.94 8.22 23.65
N VAL A 55 9.80 9.24 23.75
CA VAL A 55 11.21 9.13 23.34
C VAL A 55 11.93 8.02 24.13
N SER A 56 11.47 7.72 25.35
CA SER A 56 12.00 6.61 26.15
C SER A 56 11.77 5.23 25.53
N ASP A 57 10.81 5.10 24.63
CA ASP A 57 10.36 3.82 24.06
C ASP A 57 11.00 3.53 22.70
N LEU A 58 11.96 4.36 22.28
CA LEU A 58 12.72 4.16 21.05
C LEU A 58 13.64 2.93 21.14
N ARG A 59 13.82 2.25 20.00
CA ARG A 59 14.75 1.13 19.87
C ARG A 59 16.18 1.58 20.21
N LYS A 60 16.87 0.82 21.06
CA LYS A 60 18.29 1.01 21.38
C LYS A 60 19.16 0.81 20.14
N ASP A 61 20.25 1.56 20.05
CA ASP A 61 21.24 1.41 18.98
C ASP A 61 22.18 0.22 19.26
N SER A 62 21.66 -0.99 19.08
CA SER A 62 22.43 -2.23 19.20
C SER A 62 22.29 -3.07 17.94
N HIS A 63 23.41 -3.68 17.50
CA HIS A 63 23.43 -4.64 16.40
C HIS A 63 22.78 -5.95 16.85
N ILE A 64 21.82 -6.42 16.06
CA ILE A 64 21.19 -7.74 16.22
C ILE A 64 21.51 -8.52 14.93
N PRO A 65 22.33 -9.58 14.99
CA PRO A 65 22.65 -10.37 13.80
C PRO A 65 21.40 -11.05 13.26
N PHE A 66 21.31 -11.15 11.94
CA PHE A 66 20.29 -11.95 11.27
C PHE A 66 20.86 -13.34 10.96
N ASP A 67 20.35 -14.37 11.63
CA ASP A 67 20.86 -15.74 11.53
C ASP A 67 20.18 -16.58 10.42
N GLY A 68 19.25 -16.00 9.68
CA GLY A 68 18.51 -16.68 8.61
C GLY A 68 19.19 -16.61 7.24
N SER A 69 18.71 -17.41 6.29
CA SER A 69 19.03 -17.26 4.87
C SER A 69 17.91 -16.51 4.17
N LEU A 70 18.16 -15.26 3.78
CA LEU A 70 17.21 -14.48 2.96
C LEU A 70 17.01 -15.11 1.58
N ILE A 71 18.05 -15.76 1.04
CA ILE A 71 18.07 -16.29 -0.33
C ILE A 71 17.14 -17.50 -0.47
N ASP A 72 17.02 -18.31 0.59
CA ASP A 72 16.18 -19.51 0.58
C ASP A 72 14.68 -19.17 0.45
N GLN A 73 14.30 -17.92 0.76
CA GLN A 73 12.94 -17.42 0.65
C GLN A 73 12.64 -16.75 -0.70
N LEU A 74 13.66 -16.54 -1.55
CA LEU A 74 13.53 -15.81 -2.81
C LEU A 74 13.28 -16.75 -4.00
N LYS A 75 12.25 -16.42 -4.78
CA LYS A 75 11.91 -17.17 -6.02
C LYS A 75 12.97 -17.04 -7.11
N HIS A 76 13.65 -15.88 -7.20
CA HIS A 76 14.64 -15.59 -8.22
C HIS A 76 15.87 -14.92 -7.62
N TYR A 77 17.00 -15.62 -7.65
CA TYR A 77 18.28 -15.10 -7.18
C TYR A 77 19.42 -15.56 -8.10
N LYS A 78 20.57 -14.88 -7.99
CA LYS A 78 21.83 -15.27 -8.63
C LYS A 78 22.97 -14.96 -7.67
N GLY A 79 23.61 -15.98 -7.11
CA GLY A 79 24.59 -15.80 -6.04
C GLY A 79 23.96 -15.08 -4.85
N ALA A 80 24.56 -13.98 -4.40
CA ALA A 80 24.08 -13.17 -3.28
C ALA A 80 23.05 -12.08 -3.66
N TYR A 81 22.53 -12.09 -4.89
CA TYR A 81 21.69 -10.99 -5.41
C TYR A 81 20.28 -11.44 -5.80
N VAL A 82 19.30 -10.56 -5.55
CA VAL A 82 17.94 -10.68 -6.09
C VAL A 82 17.98 -10.48 -7.60
N ARG A 83 17.34 -11.38 -8.35
CA ARG A 83 17.25 -11.28 -9.81
C ARG A 83 15.89 -10.73 -10.22
N ALA A 84 15.89 -9.55 -10.84
CA ALA A 84 14.71 -8.90 -11.41
C ALA A 84 15.00 -8.38 -12.83
N PRO A 85 13.96 -8.11 -13.65
CA PRO A 85 14.12 -7.40 -14.92
C PRO A 85 14.82 -6.05 -14.71
N LYS A 86 15.69 -5.68 -15.64
CA LYS A 86 16.39 -4.40 -15.58
C LYS A 86 15.36 -3.26 -15.65
N MET A 87 15.46 -2.29 -14.75
CA MET A 87 14.64 -1.08 -14.86
C MET A 87 14.99 -0.38 -16.18
N SER A 88 13.99 -0.16 -17.03
CA SER A 88 14.15 0.72 -18.19
C SER A 88 14.46 2.13 -17.68
N ARG A 89 15.50 2.74 -18.26
CA ARG A 89 15.77 4.17 -18.10
C ARG A 89 14.87 4.97 -19.03
#